data_AF-A0A1F8QTG1-F1
#
_entry.id   AF-A0A1F8QTG1-F1
#
_cell.length_a   1.000
_cell.length_b   1.000
_cell.length_c   1.000
_cell.angle_alpha   90.00
_cell.angle_beta   90.00
_cell.angle_gamma   90.00
#
_symmetry.space_group_name_H-M   'P 1'
#
loop_
_entity.id
_entity.type
_entity.pdbx_description
1 polymer ?
#
loop_
_entity_poly.entity_id
_entity_poly.type
_entity_poly.pdbx_seq_one_letter_code
_entity_poly.pdbx_strand_id
1 'polypeptide(L)'
;MAVEIKNHRYRPTESQFKGIADEMYVSYDLEQRTRGDGHALYPKVKWIYIAGDVQGWTVGEVKKRSGRIVYGVTIEYQQSRSGYNRREYIARRGQTSYRVQPTRVKASSQIYRKVVVIPRAAQNVCFYSEPKKLPEKYRRALQDIR
;
A
#
# COMPACT_ATOMS: atom_id res chain seq x y z
N MET A 1 -15.43 -20.96 34.02
CA MET A 1 -14.73 -19.68 33.81
C MET A 1 -14.13 -19.72 32.41
N ALA A 2 -14.64 -18.91 31.49
CA ALA A 2 -14.20 -18.91 30.09
C ALA A 2 -12.92 -18.08 29.97
N VAL A 3 -11.88 -18.66 29.38
CA VAL A 3 -10.60 -17.98 29.09
C VAL A 3 -10.85 -17.01 27.94
N GLU A 4 -10.74 -15.72 28.23
CA GLU A 4 -10.83 -14.65 27.24
C GLU A 4 -9.61 -14.72 26.30
N ILE A 5 -9.79 -15.30 25.12
CA ILE A 5 -8.77 -15.31 24.07
C ILE A 5 -8.66 -13.89 23.52
N LYS A 6 -7.72 -13.10 24.06
CA LYS A 6 -7.34 -11.81 23.47
C LYS A 6 -6.79 -12.08 22.07
N ASN A 7 -7.62 -11.91 21.05
CA ASN A 7 -7.24 -11.89 19.64
C ASN A 7 -6.10 -10.86 19.43
N HIS A 8 -4.86 -11.32 19.46
CA HIS A 8 -3.70 -10.53 19.08
C HIS A 8 -3.67 -10.47 17.54
N ARG A 9 -4.59 -9.68 16.95
CA ARG A 9 -4.51 -9.35 15.53
C ARG A 9 -3.17 -8.66 15.31
N TYR A 10 -2.34 -9.23 14.44
CA TYR A 10 -1.14 -8.55 13.95
C TYR A 10 -1.51 -7.13 13.48
N ARG A 11 -0.89 -6.11 14.09
CA ARG A 11 -0.95 -4.72 13.64
C ARG A 11 0.31 -4.45 12.84
N PRO A 12 0.22 -4.32 11.50
CA PRO A 12 1.37 -3.92 10.69
C PRO A 12 1.94 -2.61 11.25
N THR A 13 3.26 -2.47 11.30
CA THR A 13 3.98 -1.29 11.80
C THR A 13 3.59 0.02 11.08
N GLU A 14 3.02 -0.09 9.89
CA GLU A 14 2.46 1.02 9.11
C GLU A 14 1.03 1.41 9.51
N SER A 15 0.38 0.68 10.44
CA SER A 15 -1.03 0.92 10.81
C SER A 15 -1.28 2.31 11.40
N GLN A 16 -0.28 2.89 12.06
CA GLN A 16 -0.35 4.25 12.60
C GLN A 16 -0.29 5.34 11.51
N PHE A 17 0.21 4.99 10.32
CA PHE A 17 0.29 5.87 9.15
C PHE A 17 -0.83 5.62 8.14
N LYS A 18 -1.80 4.75 8.46
CA LYS A 18 -2.85 4.29 7.54
C LYS A 18 -3.73 5.40 6.97
N GLY A 19 -3.82 6.58 7.59
CA GLY A 19 -4.53 7.74 7.04
C GLY A 19 -5.84 7.36 6.34
N ILE A 20 -6.07 7.93 5.15
CA ILE A 20 -7.17 7.63 4.22
C ILE A 20 -6.63 6.74 3.08
N ALA A 21 -5.75 5.77 3.39
CA ALA A 21 -5.14 4.93 2.35
C ALA A 21 -6.02 3.72 2.04
N ASP A 22 -6.31 3.52 0.75
CA ASP A 22 -7.06 2.37 0.26
C ASP A 22 -6.14 1.16 0.09
N GLU A 23 -6.70 -0.02 0.37
CA GLU A 23 -6.04 -1.30 0.16
C GLU A 23 -6.26 -1.78 -1.28
N MET A 24 -5.15 -2.02 -1.98
CA MET A 24 -5.13 -2.42 -3.38
C MET A 24 -4.15 -3.58 -3.57
N TYR A 25 -4.18 -4.22 -4.75
CA TYR A 25 -3.47 -5.47 -4.99
C TYR A 25 -2.68 -5.44 -6.29
N VAL A 26 -1.48 -6.02 -6.27
CA VAL A 26 -0.77 -6.43 -7.48
C VAL A 26 -0.71 -7.95 -7.50
N SER A 27 -1.26 -8.59 -8.52
CA SER A 27 -1.12 -10.02 -8.75
C SER A 27 -0.16 -10.33 -9.88
N TYR A 28 0.40 -11.53 -9.85
CA TYR A 28 1.21 -12.09 -10.92
C TYR A 28 1.30 -13.60 -10.74
N ASP A 29 1.58 -14.33 -11.81
CA ASP A 29 1.93 -15.74 -11.75
C ASP A 29 3.46 -15.88 -11.80
N LEU A 30 4.01 -16.81 -11.02
CA LEU A 30 5.44 -17.10 -11.00
C LEU A 30 5.67 -18.60 -11.13
N GLU A 31 6.47 -18.97 -12.13
CA GLU A 31 6.90 -20.35 -12.34
C GLU A 31 7.81 -20.80 -11.19
N GLN A 32 7.52 -21.99 -10.65
CA GLN A 32 8.32 -22.63 -9.62
C GLN A 32 8.48 -24.11 -9.92
N ARG A 33 9.64 -24.66 -9.56
CA ARG A 33 9.91 -26.08 -9.60
C ARG A 33 9.07 -26.79 -8.53
N THR A 34 8.41 -27.86 -8.92
CA THR A 34 7.63 -28.70 -8.01
C THR A 34 8.54 -29.78 -7.39
N ARG A 35 8.04 -30.47 -6.36
CA ARG A 35 8.81 -31.53 -5.66
C ARG A 35 9.11 -32.75 -6.53
N GLY A 36 8.42 -32.91 -7.67
CA GLY A 36 8.59 -34.03 -8.60
C GLY A 36 9.25 -33.61 -9.92
N ASP A 37 10.20 -32.67 -9.87
CA ASP A 37 10.96 -32.18 -11.03
C ASP A 37 10.17 -31.50 -12.17
N GLY A 38 8.87 -31.28 -11.98
CA GLY A 38 8.04 -30.50 -12.90
C GLY A 38 8.08 -29.00 -12.61
N HIS A 39 7.42 -28.22 -13.48
CA HIS A 39 7.25 -26.78 -13.35
C HIS A 39 5.76 -26.42 -13.30
N ALA A 40 5.39 -25.49 -12.42
CA ALA A 40 4.03 -24.99 -12.35
C ALA A 40 4.01 -23.47 -12.10
N LEU A 41 3.02 -22.79 -12.69
CA LEU A 41 2.72 -21.39 -12.42
C LEU A 41 1.93 -21.28 -11.13
N TYR A 42 2.48 -20.55 -10.16
CA TYR A 42 1.79 -20.28 -8.90
C TYR A 42 1.32 -18.84 -8.84
N PRO A 43 0.05 -18.60 -8.49
CA PRO A 43 -0.44 -17.25 -8.26
C PRO A 43 0.28 -16.62 -7.06
N LYS A 44 0.67 -15.37 -7.22
CA LYS A 44 1.25 -14.52 -6.18
C LYS A 44 0.49 -13.20 -6.15
N VAL A 45 0.44 -12.60 -4.97
CA VAL A 45 -0.21 -11.31 -4.76
C VAL A 45 0.57 -10.51 -3.75
N LYS A 46 0.62 -9.20 -3.93
CA LYS A 46 1.14 -8.23 -2.98
C LYS A 46 0.07 -7.22 -2.62
N TRP A 47 -0.08 -6.97 -1.33
CA TRP A 47 -0.91 -5.90 -0.79
C TRP A 47 -0.17 -4.59 -0.87
N ILE A 48 -0.89 -3.53 -1.22
CA ILE A 48 -0.36 -2.18 -1.24
C ILE A 48 -1.40 -1.19 -0.73
N TYR A 49 -0.93 -0.20 0.02
CA TYR A 49 -1.73 0.94 0.44
C TYR A 49 -1.43 2.15 -0.45
N ILE A 50 -2.48 2.80 -0.96
CA ILE A 50 -2.38 4.03 -1.75
C ILE A 50 -3.31 5.08 -1.15
N ALA A 51 -2.76 6.26 -0.83
CA ALA A 51 -3.53 7.38 -0.30
C ALA A 51 -3.80 8.39 -1.40
N GLY A 52 -4.81 8.13 -2.23
CA GLY A 52 -5.20 8.99 -3.33
C GLY A 52 -5.78 8.22 -4.52
N ASP A 53 -6.19 8.98 -5.53
CA ASP A 53 -6.85 8.45 -6.72
C ASP A 53 -5.82 7.93 -7.71
N VAL A 54 -5.87 6.64 -8.04
CA VAL A 54 -4.99 6.02 -9.02
C VAL A 54 -5.31 6.55 -10.42
N GLN A 55 -4.30 7.11 -11.08
CA GLN A 55 -4.39 7.67 -12.42
C GLN A 55 -3.99 6.64 -13.49
N GLY A 56 -3.07 5.73 -13.15
CA GLY A 56 -2.61 4.70 -14.07
C GLY A 56 -1.56 3.78 -13.45
N TRP A 57 -1.27 2.69 -14.15
CA TRP A 57 -0.21 1.78 -13.77
C TRP A 57 0.44 1.15 -15.00
N THR A 58 1.73 0.80 -14.86
CA THR A 58 2.53 0.15 -15.91
C THR A 58 3.45 -0.89 -15.31
N VAL A 59 3.87 -1.87 -16.12
CA VAL A 59 4.85 -2.89 -15.72
C VAL A 59 6.13 -2.69 -16.50
N GLY A 60 7.28 -2.77 -15.85
CA GLY A 60 8.55 -2.69 -16.53
C GLY A 60 9.73 -2.41 -15.61
N GLU A 61 10.84 -2.01 -16.22
CA GLU A 61 12.01 -1.54 -15.49
C GLU A 61 11.83 -0.10 -15.01
N VAL A 62 12.20 0.15 -13.76
CA VAL A 62 12.11 1.45 -13.11
C VAL A 62 13.42 1.77 -12.44
N LYS A 63 14.00 2.92 -12.79
CA LYS A 63 15.16 3.48 -12.09
C LYS A 63 14.69 4.19 -10.82
N LYS A 64 15.08 3.65 -9.66
CA LYS A 64 14.84 4.29 -8.36
C LYS A 64 15.71 5.53 -8.21
N ARG A 65 15.33 6.42 -7.29
CA ARG A 65 16.12 7.63 -6.94
C ARG A 65 17.57 7.30 -6.53
N SER A 66 17.82 6.12 -5.96
CA SER A 66 19.15 5.63 -5.63
C SER A 66 19.99 5.19 -6.83
N GLY A 67 19.47 5.24 -8.06
CA GLY A 67 20.13 4.77 -9.27
C GLY A 67 19.91 3.28 -9.58
N ARG A 68 19.45 2.47 -8.62
CA ARG A 68 19.14 1.05 -8.83
C ARG A 68 17.98 0.87 -9.81
N ILE A 69 18.12 -0.05 -10.76
CA ILE A 69 17.05 -0.46 -11.66
C ILE A 69 16.35 -1.67 -11.05
N VAL A 70 15.02 -1.62 -10.99
CA VAL A 70 14.18 -2.73 -10.51
C VAL A 70 13.11 -3.05 -11.55
N TYR A 71 12.66 -4.29 -11.61
CA TYR A 71 11.47 -4.66 -12.38
C TYR A 71 10.25 -4.63 -11.46
N GLY A 72 9.15 -4.04 -11.92
CA GLY A 72 8.03 -3.76 -11.04
C GLY A 72 6.80 -3.22 -11.71
N VAL A 73 5.76 -3.06 -10.90
CA VAL A 73 4.56 -2.30 -11.24
C VAL A 73 4.74 -0.88 -10.74
N THR A 74 4.71 0.08 -11.66
CA THR A 74 4.63 1.51 -11.36
C THR A 74 3.18 1.91 -11.26
N ILE A 75 2.81 2.60 -10.19
CA ILE A 75 1.45 3.09 -9.97
C ILE A 75 1.53 4.59 -9.72
N GLU A 76 0.84 5.35 -10.55
CA GLU A 76 0.72 6.80 -10.44
C GLU A 76 -0.61 7.14 -9.80
N TYR A 77 -0.58 7.97 -8.76
CA TYR A 77 -1.78 8.36 -8.03
C TYR A 77 -1.70 9.81 -7.59
N GLN A 78 -2.85 10.44 -7.49
CA GLN A 78 -3.00 11.82 -7.08
C GLN A 78 -3.52 11.86 -5.64
N GLN A 79 -2.78 12.52 -4.76
CA GLN A 79 -3.24 12.79 -3.41
C GLN A 79 -3.70 14.23 -3.29
N SER A 80 -4.98 14.41 -2.99
CA SER A 80 -5.58 15.72 -2.71
C SER A 80 -5.67 15.93 -1.20
N ARG A 81 -5.28 17.12 -0.73
CA ARG A 81 -5.49 17.55 0.66
C ARG A 81 -6.46 18.72 0.67
N SER A 82 -7.55 18.57 1.43
CA SER A 82 -8.45 19.67 1.71
C SER A 82 -7.71 20.75 2.51
N GLY A 83 -7.92 22.00 2.11
CA GLY A 83 -7.45 23.13 2.91
C GLY A 83 -8.25 23.20 4.20
N TYR A 84 -7.65 23.76 5.25
CA TYR A 84 -8.35 23.99 6.51
C TYR A 84 -7.92 25.29 7.15
N ASN A 85 -8.85 25.88 7.90
CA ASN A 85 -8.59 27.01 8.77
C ASN A 85 -8.56 26.49 10.20
N ARG A 86 -7.43 26.65 10.87
CA ARG A 86 -7.29 26.33 12.29
C ARG A 86 -7.29 27.63 13.07
N ARG A 87 -8.22 27.75 14.03
CA ARG A 87 -8.23 28.85 14.99
C ARG A 87 -7.05 28.72 15.95
N GLU A 88 -6.71 29.81 16.62
CA GLU A 88 -5.74 29.74 17.70
C GLU A 88 -6.19 28.79 18.81
N TYR A 89 -5.23 28.14 19.47
CA TYR A 89 -5.49 27.32 20.65
C TYR A 89 -4.22 27.20 21.50
N ILE A 90 -4.38 26.77 22.74
CA ILE A 90 -3.25 26.48 23.64
C ILE A 90 -3.00 24.98 23.59
N ALA A 91 -1.79 24.60 23.18
CA ALA A 91 -1.33 23.22 23.22
C ALA A 91 -0.49 23.01 24.48
N ARG A 92 -0.57 21.79 25.05
CA ARG A 92 0.30 21.35 26.14
C ARG A 92 1.15 20.18 25.67
N ARG A 93 2.46 20.25 25.92
CA ARG A 93 3.39 19.14 25.74
C ARG A 93 4.14 18.93 27.05
N GLY A 94 3.74 17.90 27.81
CA GLY A 94 4.16 17.75 29.20
C GLY A 94 3.64 18.91 30.06
N GLN A 95 4.53 19.54 30.83
CA GLN A 95 4.20 20.69 31.68
C GLN A 95 4.23 22.05 30.96
N THR A 96 4.74 22.11 29.73
CA THR A 96 4.86 23.37 28.97
C THR A 96 3.61 23.61 28.13
N SER A 97 2.97 24.75 28.35
CA SER A 97 1.89 25.26 27.50
C SER A 97 2.47 26.23 26.48
N TYR A 98 2.01 26.17 25.24
CA TYR A 98 2.37 27.14 24.21
C TYR A 98 1.15 27.53 23.37
N ARG A 99 1.12 28.80 22.97
CA ARG A 99 0.06 29.35 22.12
C ARG A 99 0.34 28.99 20.67
N VAL A 100 -0.60 28.31 20.05
CA VAL A 100 -0.55 27.99 18.63
C VAL A 100 -1.35 29.03 17.86
N GLN A 101 -0.66 29.78 17.01
CA GLN A 101 -1.26 30.83 16.19
C GLN A 101 -2.27 30.26 15.18
N PRO A 102 -3.27 31.07 14.76
CA PRO A 102 -4.20 30.64 13.74
C PRO A 102 -3.45 30.37 12.43
N THR A 103 -3.94 29.43 11.63
CA THR A 103 -3.28 29.06 10.38
C THR A 103 -4.32 28.72 9.33
N ARG A 104 -4.08 29.17 8.11
CA ARG A 104 -4.83 28.78 6.93
C ARG A 104 -3.94 27.94 6.04
N VAL A 105 -4.29 26.66 5.90
CA VAL A 105 -3.65 25.75 4.95
C VAL A 105 -4.51 25.72 3.69
N LYS A 106 -3.92 26.02 2.54
CA LYS A 106 -4.62 25.95 1.25
C LYS A 106 -4.81 24.49 0.83
N ALA A 107 -5.86 24.23 0.06
CA ALA A 107 -6.00 22.94 -0.61
C ALA A 107 -4.81 22.74 -1.56
N SER A 108 -4.37 21.48 -1.70
CA SER A 108 -3.28 21.13 -2.59
C SER A 108 -3.52 19.76 -3.21
N SER A 109 -2.94 19.53 -4.38
CA SER A 109 -2.92 18.24 -5.04
C SER A 109 -1.49 17.95 -5.47
N GLN A 110 -1.05 16.70 -5.29
CA GLN A 110 0.28 16.25 -5.65
C GLN A 110 0.19 14.86 -6.29
N ILE A 111 0.96 14.67 -7.35
CA ILE A 111 1.09 13.38 -8.03
C ILE A 111 2.26 12.63 -7.40
N TYR A 112 2.01 11.37 -7.08
CA TYR A 112 2.97 10.46 -6.50
C TYR A 112 3.12 9.22 -7.38
N ARG A 113 4.29 8.58 -7.24
CA ARG A 113 4.61 7.33 -7.93
C ARG A 113 5.06 6.29 -6.91
N LYS A 114 4.35 5.17 -6.85
CA LYS A 114 4.71 3.99 -6.06
C LYS A 114 5.22 2.89 -6.98
N VAL A 115 6.29 2.21 -6.57
CA VAL A 115 6.87 1.10 -7.35
C VAL A 115 6.82 -0.17 -6.52
N VAL A 116 6.08 -1.16 -7.01
CA VAL A 116 5.98 -2.49 -6.41
C VAL A 116 6.92 -3.43 -7.14
N VAL A 117 8.00 -3.83 -6.48
CA VAL A 117 8.99 -4.72 -7.11
C VAL A 117 8.40 -6.13 -7.25
N ILE A 118 8.51 -6.72 -8.43
CA ILE A 118 8.12 -8.11 -8.72
C ILE A 118 9.27 -8.82 -9.46
N PRO A 119 9.33 -10.16 -9.47
CA PRO A 119 10.33 -10.90 -10.25
C PRO A 119 10.24 -10.57 -11.75
N ARG A 120 11.37 -10.53 -12.46
CA ARG A 120 11.38 -10.33 -13.92
C ARG A 120 10.62 -11.42 -14.68
N ALA A 121 10.66 -12.65 -14.17
CA ALA A 121 9.94 -13.79 -14.74
C ALA A 121 8.44 -13.81 -14.38
N ALA A 122 7.91 -12.78 -13.72
CA ALA A 122 6.50 -12.68 -13.38
C ALA A 122 5.66 -12.55 -14.66
N GLN A 123 4.59 -13.34 -14.73
CA GLN A 123 3.64 -13.37 -15.85
C GLN A 123 2.26 -12.93 -15.36
N ASN A 124 1.35 -12.62 -16.29
CA ASN A 124 -0.05 -12.27 -15.98
C ASN A 124 -0.18 -11.18 -14.90
N VAL A 125 0.71 -10.18 -14.98
CA VAL A 125 0.79 -9.12 -13.98
C VAL A 125 -0.44 -8.22 -14.08
N CYS A 126 -1.15 -8.03 -12.97
CA CYS A 126 -2.33 -7.19 -12.93
C CYS A 126 -2.36 -6.35 -11.65
N PHE A 127 -2.97 -5.16 -11.75
CA PHE A 127 -3.26 -4.30 -10.62
C PHE A 127 -4.78 -4.21 -10.41
N TYR A 128 -5.20 -4.26 -9.15
CA TYR A 128 -6.60 -4.17 -8.74
C TYR A 128 -6.74 -3.09 -7.67
N SER A 129 -7.46 -2.03 -8.01
CA SER A 129 -7.81 -0.94 -7.08
C SER A 129 -8.88 -1.33 -6.06
N GLU A 130 -9.60 -2.44 -6.29
CA GLU A 130 -10.69 -2.89 -5.42
C GLU A 130 -10.53 -4.37 -5.08
N PRO A 131 -10.70 -4.78 -3.81
CA PRO A 131 -10.62 -6.18 -3.39
C PRO A 131 -11.58 -7.10 -4.15
N LYS A 132 -12.79 -6.62 -4.48
CA LYS A 132 -13.83 -7.42 -5.17
C LYS A 132 -13.41 -7.82 -6.59
N LYS A 133 -12.54 -7.03 -7.23
CA LYS A 133 -12.05 -7.29 -8.59
C LYS A 133 -10.90 -8.30 -8.61
N LEU A 134 -10.32 -8.64 -7.46
CA LEU A 134 -9.26 -9.66 -7.37
C LEU A 134 -9.85 -11.04 -7.69
N PRO A 135 -9.34 -11.77 -8.70
CA PRO A 135 -9.80 -13.12 -9.00
C PRO A 135 -9.59 -14.10 -7.84
N GLU A 136 -10.47 -15.09 -7.73
CA GLU A 136 -10.45 -16.07 -6.63
C GLU A 136 -9.11 -16.83 -6.53
N LYS A 137 -8.50 -17.19 -7.67
CA LYS A 137 -7.17 -17.85 -7.68
C LYS A 137 -6.09 -17.04 -6.94
N TYR A 138 -6.17 -15.72 -7.01
CA TYR A 138 -5.24 -14.80 -6.36
C TYR A 138 -5.67 -14.50 -4.92
N ARG A 139 -6.97 -14.40 -4.64
CA ARG A 139 -7.48 -14.29 -3.26
C ARG A 139 -7.00 -15.44 -2.38
N ARG A 140 -7.05 -16.67 -2.88
CA ARG A 140 -6.52 -17.85 -2.15
C ARG A 140 -5.02 -17.83 -1.94
N ALA A 141 -4.29 -17.11 -2.80
CA ALA A 141 -2.85 -16.91 -2.67
C ALA A 141 -2.47 -15.76 -1.72
N LEU A 142 -3.45 -14.99 -1.23
CA LEU A 142 -3.24 -14.12 -0.09
C LEU A 142 -2.94 -15.02 1.10
N GLN A 143 -1.67 -15.04 1.52
CA GLN A 143 -1.33 -15.61 2.80
C GLN A 143 -2.10 -14.81 3.85
N ASP A 144 -2.97 -15.47 4.61
CA ASP A 144 -3.64 -14.89 5.77
C ASP A 144 -2.55 -14.72 6.84
N ILE A 145 -1.73 -13.68 6.70
CA ILE A 145 -0.74 -13.27 7.69
C ILE A 145 -1.56 -12.63 8.82
N ARG A 146 -2.15 -13.48 9.66
CA ARG A 146 -2.87 -13.08 10.88
C ARG A 146 -1.97 -13.12 12.10
#